data_AF-A0AAN6YZ07-F1
#
_entry.id   AF-A0AAN6YZ07-F1
#
_cell.length_a   1.000
_cell.length_b   1.000
_cell.length_c   1.000
_cell.angle_alpha   90.00
_cell.angle_beta   90.00
_cell.angle_gamma   90.00
#
_symmetry.space_group_name_H-M   'P 1'
#
loop_
_entity.id
_entity.type
_entity.pdbx_description
1 polymer ?
#
loop_
_entity_poly.entity_id
_entity_poly.type
_entity_poly.pdbx_seq_one_letter_code
_entity_poly.pdbx_strand_id
1 'polypeptide(L)'
;MSASSPLLSNSGDSSRNPARANHTNAAAPSPLAKGLLTFLGVGRVVFGAGCLLAPALTLSILGVSTLSAEAALITRMFGAREIVIGKGLLLAERSAGFARRGNTAADTGVQFASREGVCRAIWVGVAADGLDALALVATFAMGSSVDGIAIARMLGAALIMVVTGLETAWLYP
;
A
#
# COMPACT_ATOMS: atom_id res chain seq x y z
N MET A 1 16.71 -67.72 -4.81
CA MET A 1 16.10 -66.85 -3.77
C MET A 1 15.74 -65.55 -4.46
N SER A 2 14.47 -65.38 -4.83
CA SER A 2 13.95 -64.25 -5.61
C SER A 2 13.03 -63.45 -4.70
N ALA A 3 13.37 -62.18 -4.45
CA ALA A 3 12.62 -61.30 -3.58
C ALA A 3 11.61 -60.48 -4.40
N SER A 4 10.33 -60.73 -4.18
CA SER A 4 9.22 -59.99 -4.76
C SER A 4 8.88 -58.80 -3.86
N SER A 5 9.15 -57.57 -4.31
CA SER A 5 8.72 -56.37 -3.60
C SER A 5 7.26 -56.00 -3.98
N PRO A 6 6.38 -55.74 -3.01
CA PRO A 6 4.99 -55.40 -3.28
C PRO A 6 4.84 -53.95 -3.77
N LEU A 7 4.12 -53.81 -4.89
CA LEU A 7 3.54 -52.56 -5.40
C LEU A 7 2.55 -52.00 -4.36
N LEU A 8 2.98 -50.99 -3.60
CA LEU A 8 2.09 -50.17 -2.79
C LEU A 8 1.35 -49.20 -3.70
N SER A 9 0.12 -49.59 -4.05
CA SER A 9 -0.92 -48.74 -4.62
C SER A 9 -1.26 -47.63 -3.61
N ASN A 10 -0.60 -46.48 -3.73
CA ASN A 10 -0.96 -45.27 -2.99
C ASN A 10 -2.16 -44.59 -3.65
N SER A 11 -3.31 -45.26 -3.57
CA SER A 11 -4.64 -44.74 -3.93
C SER A 11 -5.29 -44.07 -2.72
N GLY A 12 -4.54 -43.17 -2.09
CA GLY A 12 -4.94 -42.42 -0.90
C GLY A 12 -5.37 -41.00 -1.26
N ASP A 13 -6.67 -40.84 -1.45
CA ASP A 13 -7.43 -39.66 -1.04
C ASP A 13 -7.09 -38.30 -1.70
N SER A 14 -7.43 -38.20 -3.00
CA SER A 14 -7.70 -36.90 -3.66
C SER A 14 -9.12 -36.38 -3.39
N SER A 15 -9.84 -36.94 -2.40
CA SER A 15 -11.20 -36.54 -2.08
C SER A 15 -11.21 -35.75 -0.77
N ARG A 16 -11.85 -34.58 -0.78
CA ARG A 16 -12.19 -33.76 0.41
C ARG A 16 -11.05 -32.91 0.97
N ASN A 17 -10.65 -31.90 0.20
CA ASN A 17 -10.45 -30.59 0.82
C ASN A 17 -11.65 -29.67 0.50
N PRO A 18 -12.78 -29.79 1.21
CA PRO A 18 -13.96 -28.96 0.99
C PRO A 18 -13.70 -27.47 1.27
N ALA A 19 -12.56 -27.13 1.90
CA ALA A 19 -12.14 -25.74 2.12
C ALA A 19 -11.85 -24.96 0.82
N ARG A 20 -11.71 -25.64 -0.33
CA ARG A 20 -11.43 -24.97 -1.62
C ARG A 20 -12.67 -24.52 -2.40
N ALA A 21 -13.87 -24.89 -1.97
CA ALA A 21 -15.11 -24.57 -2.68
C ALA A 21 -15.67 -23.17 -2.38
N ASN A 22 -15.16 -22.49 -1.34
CA ASN A 22 -15.53 -21.10 -1.02
C ASN A 22 -14.52 -20.10 -1.60
N HIS A 23 -14.07 -20.32 -2.84
CA HIS A 23 -13.62 -19.19 -3.65
C HIS A 23 -14.85 -18.36 -3.98
N THR A 24 -15.25 -17.52 -3.01
CA THR A 24 -16.24 -16.47 -3.17
C THR A 24 -15.93 -15.78 -4.49
N ASN A 25 -16.91 -15.78 -5.39
CA ASN A 25 -16.84 -15.05 -6.65
C ASN A 25 -16.61 -13.58 -6.31
N ALA A 26 -15.34 -13.20 -6.20
CA ALA A 26 -14.95 -11.89 -5.72
C ALA A 26 -15.53 -10.90 -6.72
N ALA A 27 -16.55 -10.16 -6.26
CA ALA A 27 -17.24 -9.20 -7.10
C ALA A 27 -16.20 -8.30 -7.76
N ALA A 28 -16.38 -8.08 -9.06
CA ALA A 28 -15.48 -7.23 -9.81
C ALA A 28 -15.40 -5.85 -9.12
N PRO A 29 -14.19 -5.27 -8.98
CA PRO A 29 -14.05 -3.97 -8.36
C PRO A 29 -14.92 -2.95 -9.11
N SER A 30 -15.63 -2.11 -8.37
CA SER A 30 -16.46 -1.07 -8.96
C SER A 30 -15.61 -0.09 -9.78
N PRO A 31 -16.13 0.51 -10.87
CA PRO A 31 -15.39 1.48 -11.67
C PRO A 31 -14.84 2.65 -10.84
N LEU A 32 -15.60 3.07 -9.82
CA LEU A 32 -15.19 4.11 -8.88
C LEU A 32 -13.98 3.68 -8.06
N ALA A 33 -13.97 2.46 -7.52
CA ALA A 33 -12.85 1.95 -6.75
C ALA A 33 -11.57 1.85 -7.59
N LYS A 34 -11.70 1.48 -8.87
CA LYS A 34 -10.59 1.45 -9.82
C LYS A 34 -10.03 2.85 -10.09
N GLY A 35 -10.92 3.83 -10.33
CA GLY A 35 -10.54 5.23 -10.51
C GLY A 35 -9.82 5.78 -9.29
N LEU A 36 -10.32 5.49 -8.10
CA LEU A 36 -9.74 5.96 -6.84
C LEU A 36 -8.36 5.35 -6.57
N LEU A 37 -8.16 4.04 -6.77
CA LEU A 37 -6.84 3.40 -6.64
C LEU A 37 -5.82 4.00 -7.61
N THR A 38 -6.26 4.27 -8.85
CA THR A 38 -5.40 4.89 -9.87
C THR A 38 -5.02 6.31 -9.46
N PHE A 39 -6.01 7.11 -9.03
CA PHE A 39 -5.79 8.47 -8.56
C PHE A 39 -4.86 8.51 -7.35
N LEU A 40 -5.06 7.63 -6.36
CA LEU A 40 -4.22 7.54 -5.17
C LEU A 40 -2.79 7.12 -5.53
N GLY A 41 -2.64 6.13 -6.43
CA GLY A 41 -1.34 5.68 -6.91
C GLY A 41 -0.57 6.77 -7.65
N VAL A 42 -1.20 7.47 -8.60
CA VAL A 42 -0.59 8.58 -9.33
C VAL A 42 -0.28 9.74 -8.40
N GLY A 43 -1.22 10.12 -7.53
CA GLY A 43 -1.05 11.21 -6.57
C GLY A 43 0.17 10.99 -5.67
N ARG A 44 0.32 9.78 -5.13
CA ARG A 44 1.50 9.41 -4.33
C ARG A 44 2.81 9.47 -5.11
N VAL A 45 2.83 8.97 -6.35
CA VAL A 45 4.04 9.05 -7.19
C VAL A 45 4.43 10.50 -7.48
N VAL A 46 3.46 11.35 -7.85
CA VAL A 46 3.70 12.76 -8.15
C VAL A 46 4.16 13.51 -6.90
N PHE A 47 3.47 13.31 -5.77
CA PHE A 47 3.84 13.94 -4.51
C PHE A 47 5.24 13.49 -4.04
N GLY A 48 5.51 12.19 -4.06
CA GLY A 48 6.80 11.64 -3.69
C GLY A 48 7.94 12.11 -4.59
N ALA A 49 7.69 12.24 -5.91
CA ALA A 49 8.63 12.82 -6.84
C ALA A 49 8.90 14.31 -6.53
N GLY A 50 7.89 15.08 -6.15
CA GLY A 50 8.03 16.45 -5.66
C GLY A 50 8.96 16.53 -4.44
N CYS A 51 8.73 15.69 -3.43
CA CYS A 51 9.56 15.59 -2.23
C CYS A 51 11.02 15.20 -2.53
N LEU A 52 11.26 14.38 -3.56
CA LEU A 52 12.59 13.95 -3.98
C LEU A 52 13.34 15.04 -4.76
N LEU A 53 12.68 15.66 -5.74
CA LEU A 53 13.28 16.61 -6.66
C LEU A 53 13.39 18.01 -6.07
N ALA A 54 12.40 18.42 -5.28
CA ALA A 54 12.30 19.76 -4.71
C ALA A 54 11.98 19.74 -3.21
N PRO A 55 12.80 19.07 -2.36
CA PRO A 55 12.54 18.96 -0.92
C PRO A 55 12.40 20.32 -0.24
N ALA A 56 13.15 21.32 -0.69
CA ALA A 56 13.05 22.67 -0.14
C ALA A 56 11.71 23.34 -0.43
N LEU A 57 11.16 23.14 -1.62
CA LEU A 57 9.84 23.65 -2.00
C LEU A 57 8.75 22.91 -1.21
N THR A 58 8.85 21.59 -1.09
CA THR A 58 7.92 20.80 -0.28
C THR A 58 7.92 21.29 1.16
N LEU A 59 9.09 21.43 1.79
CA LEU A 59 9.22 21.96 3.15
C LEU A 59 8.63 23.37 3.29
N SER A 60 8.84 24.23 2.29
CA SER A 60 8.26 25.57 2.26
C SER A 60 6.72 25.56 2.17
N ILE A 61 6.15 24.69 1.34
CA ILE A 61 4.69 24.49 1.25
C ILE A 61 4.13 24.01 2.59
N LEU A 62 4.89 23.18 3.30
CA LEU A 62 4.58 22.68 4.63
C LEU A 62 4.86 23.71 5.75
N GLY A 63 5.24 24.94 5.43
CA GLY A 63 5.49 26.01 6.40
C GLY A 63 6.76 25.82 7.24
N VAL A 64 7.66 24.91 6.83
CA VAL A 64 8.96 24.74 7.49
C VAL A 64 9.91 25.81 6.96
N SER A 65 10.12 26.84 7.76
CA SER A 65 10.93 28.02 7.40
C SER A 65 12.44 27.77 7.47
N THR A 66 12.88 26.76 8.23
CA THR A 66 14.29 26.41 8.39
C THR A 66 14.67 25.20 7.53
N LEU A 67 15.41 25.47 6.46
CA LEU A 67 15.97 24.45 5.57
C LEU A 67 17.23 23.84 6.19
N SER A 68 17.05 22.98 7.19
CA SER A 68 18.14 22.13 7.67
C SER A 68 18.45 21.03 6.64
N ALA A 69 19.73 20.68 6.51
CA ALA A 69 20.15 19.58 5.63
C ALA A 69 19.50 18.24 6.03
N GLU A 70 19.25 18.04 7.32
CA GLU A 70 18.58 16.85 7.87
C GLU A 70 17.12 16.82 7.45
N ALA A 71 16.39 17.94 7.54
CA ALA A 71 15.00 18.02 7.10
C ALA A 71 14.86 17.72 5.60
N ALA A 72 15.82 18.16 4.78
CA ALA A 72 15.86 17.84 3.36
C ALA A 72 16.09 16.34 3.10
N LEU A 73 16.94 15.67 3.89
CA LEU A 73 17.16 14.22 3.79
C LEU A 73 15.90 13.44 4.17
N ILE A 74 15.24 13.80 5.27
CA ILE A 74 13.98 13.17 5.72
C ILE A 74 12.90 13.34 4.63
N THR A 75 12.78 14.53 4.05
CA THR A 75 11.81 14.80 2.98
C THR A 75 12.07 13.93 1.74
N ARG A 76 13.33 13.71 1.37
CA ARG A 76 13.68 12.81 0.26
C ARG A 76 13.37 11.34 0.57
N MET A 77 13.63 10.89 1.80
CA MET A 77 13.26 9.52 2.23
C MET A 77 11.75 9.31 2.18
N PHE A 78 10.98 10.29 2.68
CA PHE A 78 9.54 10.29 2.57
C PHE A 78 9.08 10.26 1.11
N GLY A 79 9.70 11.06 0.24
CA GLY A 79 9.42 11.06 -1.19
C GLY A 79 9.65 9.69 -1.86
N ALA A 80 10.77 9.03 -1.54
CA ALA A 80 11.07 7.70 -2.06
C ALA A 80 10.03 6.66 -1.60
N ARG A 81 9.61 6.71 -0.32
CA ARG A 81 8.55 5.86 0.24
C ARG A 81 7.23 6.04 -0.54
N GLU A 82 6.80 7.27 -0.75
CA GLU A 82 5.56 7.56 -1.47
C GLU A 82 5.58 7.07 -2.92
N ILE A 83 6.73 7.18 -3.62
CA ILE A 83 6.88 6.62 -4.96
C ILE A 83 6.73 5.09 -4.95
N VAL A 84 7.36 4.41 -3.99
CA VAL A 84 7.30 2.94 -3.89
C VAL A 84 5.86 2.48 -3.61
N ILE A 85 5.18 3.11 -2.65
CA ILE A 85 3.79 2.79 -2.32
C ILE A 85 2.87 3.09 -3.51
N GLY A 86 3.01 4.27 -4.13
CA GLY A 86 2.22 4.67 -5.29
C GLY A 86 2.42 3.73 -6.48
N LYS A 87 3.66 3.32 -6.77
CA LYS A 87 3.94 2.28 -7.78
C LYS A 87 3.31 0.94 -7.42
N GLY A 88 3.36 0.53 -6.15
CA GLY A 88 2.71 -0.69 -5.67
C GLY A 88 1.20 -0.70 -5.97
N LEU A 89 0.52 0.42 -5.71
CA LEU A 89 -0.91 0.59 -6.01
C LEU A 89 -1.21 0.50 -7.51
N LEU A 90 -0.40 1.15 -8.35
CA LEU A 90 -0.56 1.11 -9.80
C LEU A 90 -0.28 -0.28 -10.38
N LEU A 91 0.68 -1.02 -9.81
CA LEU A 91 0.97 -2.40 -10.22
C LEU A 91 -0.12 -3.37 -9.75
N ALA A 92 -0.71 -3.16 -8.58
CA ALA A 92 -1.83 -3.94 -8.08
C ALA A 92 -3.07 -3.78 -8.98
N GLU A 93 -3.36 -2.55 -9.43
CA GLU A 93 -4.45 -2.24 -10.36
C GLU A 93 -4.26 -2.94 -11.71
N ARG A 94 -3.04 -2.90 -12.27
CA ARG A 94 -2.71 -3.63 -13.51
C ARG A 94 -2.85 -5.14 -13.34
N SER A 95 -2.35 -5.69 -12.24
CA SER A 95 -2.37 -7.14 -11.95
C SER A 95 -3.79 -7.66 -11.76
N ALA A 96 -4.68 -6.87 -11.15
CA ALA A 96 -6.11 -7.18 -11.04
C ALA A 96 -6.81 -7.25 -12.42
N GLY A 97 -6.33 -6.48 -13.41
CA GLY A 97 -6.78 -6.58 -14.80
C GLY A 97 -6.29 -7.84 -15.52
N PHE A 98 -5.05 -8.27 -15.25
CA PHE A 98 -4.45 -9.46 -15.89
C PHE A 98 -4.99 -10.79 -15.35
N ALA A 99 -5.32 -10.87 -14.05
CA ALA A 99 -5.95 -12.05 -13.46
C ALA A 99 -7.28 -12.43 -14.12
N ARG A 100 -7.93 -11.48 -14.82
CA ARG A 100 -9.17 -11.71 -15.57
C ARG A 100 -8.98 -12.31 -16.96
N ARG A 101 -7.75 -12.37 -17.49
CA ARG A 101 -7.50 -12.73 -18.91
C ARG A 101 -6.77 -14.05 -19.17
N GLY A 102 -6.25 -14.74 -18.17
CA GLY A 102 -5.56 -16.01 -18.44
C GLY A 102 -5.19 -16.78 -17.19
N ASN A 103 -5.67 -18.02 -17.12
CA ASN A 103 -5.47 -18.99 -16.05
C ASN A 103 -4.05 -19.62 -16.08
N THR A 104 -3.02 -18.85 -16.44
CA THR A 104 -1.62 -19.30 -16.54
C THR A 104 -0.86 -18.85 -15.29
N ALA A 105 -1.17 -19.50 -14.17
CA ALA A 105 -0.60 -19.25 -12.84
C ALA A 105 0.82 -19.85 -12.65
N ALA A 106 1.65 -19.92 -13.69
CA ALA A 106 2.85 -20.77 -13.63
C ALA A 106 4.16 -20.08 -13.21
N ASP A 107 4.48 -18.83 -13.55
CA ASP A 107 5.94 -18.53 -13.66
C ASP A 107 6.50 -17.17 -13.21
N THR A 108 5.86 -16.42 -12.31
CA THR A 108 6.56 -15.27 -11.70
C THR A 108 6.35 -15.21 -10.21
N GLY A 109 7.40 -15.54 -9.46
CA GLY A 109 7.51 -15.56 -7.99
C GLY A 109 7.36 -14.21 -7.28
N VAL A 110 6.53 -13.31 -7.81
CA VAL A 110 6.05 -12.12 -7.11
C VAL A 110 4.64 -12.40 -6.62
N GLN A 111 4.53 -13.35 -5.69
CA GLN A 111 3.26 -13.83 -5.12
C GLN A 111 2.67 -12.84 -4.09
N PHE A 112 2.87 -11.54 -4.28
CA PHE A 112 2.18 -10.49 -3.50
C PHE A 112 0.74 -10.24 -3.99
N ALA A 113 0.27 -10.99 -5.01
CA ALA A 113 -1.02 -10.81 -5.65
C ALA A 113 -2.20 -11.51 -4.93
N SER A 114 -2.06 -11.89 -3.65
CA SER A 114 -3.26 -12.15 -2.83
C SER A 114 -3.91 -10.80 -2.51
N ARG A 115 -5.24 -10.71 -2.61
CA ARG A 115 -6.01 -9.54 -2.14
C ARG A 115 -5.59 -9.12 -0.73
N GLU A 116 -5.26 -10.08 0.11
CA GLU A 116 -4.75 -9.87 1.47
C GLU A 116 -3.41 -9.13 1.47
N GLY A 117 -2.53 -9.37 0.50
CA GLY A 117 -1.24 -8.69 0.36
C GLY A 117 -1.42 -7.21 0.02
N VAL A 118 -2.37 -6.89 -0.85
CA VAL A 118 -2.73 -5.50 -1.19
C VAL A 118 -3.36 -4.80 0.01
N CYS A 119 -4.32 -5.44 0.70
CA CYS A 119 -4.90 -4.90 1.92
C CYS A 119 -3.85 -4.67 3.01
N ARG A 120 -2.92 -5.61 3.22
CA ARG A 120 -1.81 -5.45 4.18
C ARG A 120 -0.88 -4.31 3.78
N ALA A 121 -0.53 -4.16 2.51
CA ALA A 121 0.29 -3.06 2.03
C ALA A 121 -0.38 -1.69 2.25
N ILE A 122 -1.69 -1.60 1.99
CA ILE A 122 -2.50 -0.41 2.27
C ILE A 122 -2.50 -0.11 3.78
N TRP A 123 -2.75 -1.12 4.62
CA TRP A 123 -2.75 -0.97 6.08
C TRP A 123 -1.39 -0.56 6.64
N VAL A 124 -0.29 -1.12 6.13
CA VAL A 124 1.06 -0.71 6.52
C VAL A 124 1.34 0.72 6.10
N GLY A 125 0.88 1.13 4.91
CA GLY A 125 0.93 2.53 4.47
C GLY A 125 0.17 3.47 5.40
N VAL A 126 -1.09 3.15 5.72
CA VAL A 126 -1.94 3.92 6.63
C VAL A 126 -1.35 3.99 8.04
N ALA A 127 -0.83 2.87 8.56
CA ALA A 127 -0.21 2.82 9.88
C ALA A 127 1.06 3.69 9.95
N ALA A 128 1.88 3.67 8.91
CA ALA A 128 3.06 4.51 8.82
C ALA A 128 2.69 6.00 8.66
N ASP A 129 1.68 6.34 7.86
CA ASP A 129 1.18 7.71 7.73
C ASP A 129 0.60 8.22 9.08
N GLY A 130 -0.05 7.34 9.84
CA GLY A 130 -0.53 7.63 11.20
C GLY A 130 0.61 7.86 12.19
N LEU A 131 1.70 7.09 12.12
CA LEU A 131 2.90 7.30 12.92
C LEU A 131 3.59 8.62 12.58
N ASP A 132 3.68 8.97 11.30
CA ASP A 132 4.24 10.24 10.84
C ASP A 132 3.42 11.43 11.37
N ALA A 133 2.08 11.33 11.33
CA ALA A 133 1.19 12.34 11.92
C ALA A 133 1.35 12.45 13.44
N LEU A 134 1.48 11.32 14.14
CA LEU A 134 1.67 11.29 15.59
C LEU A 134 3.02 11.91 16.01
N ALA A 135 4.08 11.61 15.25
CA ALA A 135 5.41 12.20 15.45
C ALA A 135 5.38 13.72 15.24
N LEU A 136 4.61 14.20 14.25
CA LEU A 136 4.41 15.63 14.02
C LEU A 136 3.73 16.30 15.23
N VAL A 137 2.68 15.68 15.77
CA VAL A 137 1.97 16.17 16.96
C VAL A 137 2.87 16.18 18.18
N ALA A 138 3.65 15.12 18.40
CA ALA A 138 4.61 15.04 19.51
C ALA A 138 5.66 16.15 19.42
N THR A 139 6.18 16.41 18.22
CA THR A 139 7.18 17.48 17.98
C THR A 139 6.60 18.87 18.26
N PHE A 140 5.32 19.09 17.93
CA PHE A 140 4.62 20.33 18.32
C PHE A 140 4.43 20.45 19.82
N ALA A 141 3.99 19.38 20.48
CA ALA A 141 3.77 19.35 21.92
C ALA A 141 5.06 19.61 22.72
N MET A 142 6.22 19.27 22.17
CA MET A 142 7.54 19.55 22.75
C MET A 142 7.99 21.01 22.60
N GLY A 143 7.15 21.91 22.07
CA GLY A 143 7.43 23.34 22.03
C GLY A 143 8.33 23.78 20.87
N SER A 144 8.41 23.00 19.80
CA SER A 144 9.02 23.48 18.57
C SER A 144 8.21 24.66 18.02
N SER A 145 8.90 25.73 17.59
CA SER A 145 8.31 26.97 17.07
C SER A 145 7.71 26.82 15.66
N VAL A 146 7.05 25.68 15.41
CA VAL A 146 6.39 25.38 14.15
C VAL A 146 5.03 26.07 14.16
N ASP A 147 4.75 26.80 13.09
CA ASP A 147 3.51 27.55 12.91
C ASP A 147 2.30 26.59 13.01
N GLY A 148 1.41 26.80 14.00
CA GLY A 148 0.32 25.87 14.30
C GLY A 148 -0.63 25.64 13.12
N ILE A 149 -0.72 26.59 12.20
CA ILE A 149 -1.50 26.50 10.96
C ILE A 149 -0.93 25.43 10.02
N ALA A 150 0.40 25.31 9.94
CA ALA A 150 1.05 24.29 9.11
C ALA A 150 0.74 22.87 9.63
N ILE A 151 0.76 22.70 10.95
CA ILE A 151 0.45 21.43 11.61
C ILE A 151 -1.02 21.05 11.39
N ALA A 152 -1.95 22.00 11.54
CA ALA A 152 -3.37 21.76 11.28
C ALA A 152 -3.63 21.32 9.83
N ARG A 153 -2.91 21.91 8.85
CA ARG A 153 -3.01 21.52 7.44
C ARG A 153 -2.45 20.12 7.17
N MET A 154 -1.29 19.79 7.75
CA MET A 154 -0.69 18.45 7.62
C MET A 154 -1.56 17.38 8.26
N LEU A 155 -2.10 17.64 9.46
CA LEU A 155 -3.01 16.73 10.14
C LEU A 155 -4.32 16.56 9.37
N GLY A 156 -4.88 17.63 8.80
CA GLY A 156 -6.06 17.55 7.95
C GLY A 156 -5.84 16.67 6.72
N ALA A 157 -4.71 16.85 6.04
CA ALA A 157 -4.36 16.03 4.88
C ALA A 157 -4.13 14.55 5.24
N ALA A 158 -3.43 14.28 6.34
CA ALA A 158 -3.23 12.92 6.85
C ALA A 158 -4.57 12.26 7.23
N LEU A 159 -5.45 12.99 7.91
CA LEU A 159 -6.77 12.50 8.29
C LEU A 159 -7.63 12.17 7.06
N ILE A 160 -7.63 13.02 6.04
CA ILE A 160 -8.36 12.75 4.78
C ILE A 160 -7.85 11.47 4.12
N MET A 161 -6.53 11.26 4.08
CA MET A 161 -5.93 10.03 3.53
C MET A 161 -6.27 8.79 4.36
N VAL A 162 -6.30 8.89 5.69
CA VAL A 162 -6.70 7.79 6.59
C VAL A 162 -8.18 7.45 6.39
N VAL A 163 -9.06 8.46 6.33
CA VAL A 163 -10.51 8.26 6.14
C VAL A 163 -10.80 7.63 4.78
N THR A 164 -10.18 8.15 3.70
CA THR A 164 -10.35 7.55 2.35
C THR A 164 -9.71 6.16 2.26
N GLY A 165 -8.61 5.90 2.96
CA GLY A 165 -7.99 4.58 3.09
C GLY A 165 -8.88 3.56 3.84
N LEU A 166 -9.54 3.98 4.92
CA LEU A 166 -10.48 3.16 5.68
C LEU A 166 -11.74 2.85 4.90
N GLU A 167 -12.30 3.85 4.20
CA GLU A 167 -13.49 3.68 3.37
C GLU A 167 -13.21 2.72 2.20
N THR A 168 -12.04 2.83 1.57
CA THR A 168 -11.61 1.86 0.55
C THR A 168 -11.37 0.47 1.10
N ALA A 169 -10.76 0.33 2.28
CA ALA A 169 -10.60 -0.97 2.92
C ALA A 169 -11.95 -1.63 3.24
N TRP A 170 -12.95 -0.86 3.66
CA TRP A 170 -14.31 -1.34 3.93
C TRP A 170 -15.07 -1.79 2.68
N LEU A 171 -14.81 -1.17 1.53
CA LEU A 171 -15.44 -1.53 0.26
C LEU A 171 -14.83 -2.80 -0.39
N TYR A 172 -13.75 -3.34 0.17
CA TYR A 172 -13.10 -4.58 -0.27
C TYR A 172 -13.04 -5.61 0.88
N PRO A 173 -14.14 -6.30 1.19
CA PRO A 173 -14.12 -7.48 2.05
C PRO A 173 -13.37 -8.66 1.39
#